data_AF-A0AA96Z3T2-F1
#
_entry.id   AF-A0AA96Z3T2-F1
#
_cell.length_a   1.000
_cell.length_b   1.000
_cell.length_c   1.000
_cell.angle_alpha   90.00
_cell.angle_beta   90.00
_cell.angle_gamma   90.00
#
_symmetry.space_group_name_H-M   'P 1'
#
loop_
_entity.id
_entity.type
_entity.pdbx_description
1 polymer ?
#
loop_
_entity_poly.entity_id
_entity_poly.type
_entity_poly.pdbx_seq_one_letter_code
_entity_poly.pdbx_strand_id
1 'polypeptide(L)'
;MTADRDLLDALAAVLDRIDPVPPHLAGAALFHPPTDTALMTLLADSALTAPAGVRGDGGTRTLRFTGPGTTVDLRLDTVPHLGVRTLGLVSPAVEGSTVQATWPTGTSTAAVDRIGGFHLDPLPAGPLRFVLRRPARPDLGTGWFVQ
;
A
#
# COMPACT_ATOMS: atom_id res chain seq x y z
N MET A 1 -1.25 33.97 2.18
CA MET A 1 -1.05 32.52 2.35
C MET A 1 -0.09 32.16 3.49
N THR A 2 0.36 33.11 4.32
CA THR A 2 1.24 32.89 5.48
C THR A 2 0.50 32.47 6.75
N ALA A 3 -0.74 32.95 6.96
CA ALA A 3 -1.51 32.65 8.16
C ALA A 3 -1.75 31.14 8.42
N ASP A 4 -2.06 30.37 7.37
CA ASP A 4 -2.24 28.91 7.48
C ASP A 4 -0.93 28.23 7.87
N ARG A 5 0.20 28.72 7.36
CA ARG A 5 1.52 28.18 7.68
C ARG A 5 1.90 28.48 9.13
N ASP A 6 1.67 29.71 9.57
CA ASP A 6 1.93 30.14 10.95
C ASP A 6 1.07 29.32 11.95
N LEU A 7 -0.18 29.03 11.60
CA LEU A 7 -1.05 28.17 12.39
C LEU A 7 -0.54 26.73 12.46
N LEU A 8 -0.12 26.16 11.33
CA LEU A 8 0.42 24.80 11.28
C LEU A 8 1.73 24.68 12.08
N ASP A 9 2.60 25.69 12.00
CA ASP A 9 3.85 25.72 12.75
C ASP A 9 3.60 25.89 14.26
N ALA A 10 2.60 26.68 14.66
CA ALA A 10 2.18 26.78 16.07
C ALA A 10 1.59 25.46 16.60
N LEU A 11 0.81 24.73 15.80
CA LEU A 11 0.29 23.42 16.16
C LEU A 11 1.40 22.38 16.31
N ALA A 12 2.37 22.37 15.39
CA ALA A 12 3.53 21.48 15.46
C ALA A 12 4.32 21.68 16.76
N ALA A 13 4.57 22.93 17.17
CA ALA A 13 5.26 23.24 18.42
C ALA A 13 4.53 22.73 19.68
N VAL A 14 3.18 22.68 19.64
CA VAL A 14 2.39 22.10 20.74
C VAL A 14 2.52 20.58 20.76
N LEU A 15 2.47 19.93 19.59
CA LEU A 15 2.62 18.48 19.47
C LEU A 15 4.00 18.01 19.92
N ASP A 16 5.06 18.71 19.55
CA ASP A 16 6.44 18.38 19.98
C ASP A 16 6.61 18.37 21.51
N ARG A 17 5.76 19.12 22.23
CA ARG A 17 5.78 19.17 23.71
C ARG A 17 4.86 18.15 24.37
N ILE A 18 3.70 17.87 23.78
CA ILE A 18 2.68 16.99 24.38
C ILE A 18 2.89 15.52 23.98
N ASP A 19 3.31 15.28 22.74
CA ASP A 19 3.53 13.96 22.16
C ASP A 19 4.88 13.92 21.40
N PRO A 20 6.01 14.02 22.13
CA PRO A 20 7.32 13.99 21.51
C PRO A 20 7.58 12.62 20.87
N VAL A 21 8.24 12.61 19.71
CA VAL A 21 8.65 11.36 19.05
C VAL A 21 9.51 10.53 20.02
N PRO A 22 9.10 9.29 20.34
CA PRO A 22 9.89 8.43 21.22
C PRO A 22 11.34 8.28 20.72
N PRO A 23 12.37 8.39 21.59
CA PRO A 23 13.78 8.43 21.17
C PRO A 23 14.22 7.23 20.31
N HIS A 24 13.62 6.06 20.54
CA HIS A 24 13.90 4.85 19.77
C HIS A 24 13.35 4.89 18.33
N LEU A 25 12.30 5.68 18.07
CA LEU A 25 11.77 5.89 16.72
C LEU A 25 12.56 6.95 15.95
N ALA A 26 13.06 7.98 16.63
CA ALA A 26 13.88 9.02 15.99
C ALA A 26 15.16 8.44 15.35
N GLY A 27 15.82 7.50 16.04
CA GLY A 27 16.97 6.77 15.49
C GLY A 27 16.60 5.80 14.35
N ALA A 28 15.43 5.18 14.42
CA ALA A 28 14.93 4.26 13.39
C ALA A 28 14.52 5.00 12.10
N ALA A 29 13.99 6.22 12.20
CA ALA A 29 13.61 7.04 11.05
C ALA A 29 14.82 7.44 10.17
N LEU A 30 16.01 7.53 10.77
CA LEU A 30 17.27 7.77 10.06
C LEU A 30 17.80 6.52 9.36
N PHE A 31 17.35 5.34 9.78
CA PHE A 31 17.72 4.07 9.18
C PHE A 31 16.72 3.71 8.08
N HIS A 32 16.93 4.27 6.89
CA HIS A 32 16.27 3.79 5.68
C HIS A 32 17.26 2.89 4.94
N PRO A 33 17.24 1.56 5.14
CA PRO A 33 18.03 0.70 4.26
C PRO A 33 17.56 0.97 2.83
N PRO A 34 18.48 1.07 1.86
CA PRO A 34 18.09 1.15 0.46
C PRO A 34 17.27 -0.09 0.19
N THR A 35 15.96 0.11 0.03
CA THR A 35 15.10 -0.97 -0.42
C THR A 35 15.36 -1.01 -1.91
N ASP A 36 15.84 -2.13 -2.44
CA ASP A 36 16.10 -2.31 -3.89
C ASP A 36 14.80 -2.37 -4.72
N THR A 37 13.76 -1.72 -4.20
CA THR A 37 12.38 -1.73 -4.66
C THR A 37 11.99 -0.31 -4.98
N ALA A 38 11.82 -0.01 -6.27
CA ALA A 38 11.29 1.28 -6.68
C ALA A 38 9.81 1.41 -6.25
N LEU A 39 9.42 2.58 -5.77
CA LEU A 39 8.06 2.82 -5.31
C LEU A 39 7.12 3.08 -6.48
N MET A 40 5.95 2.45 -6.43
CA MET A 40 4.82 2.72 -7.32
C MET A 40 4.00 3.90 -6.78
N THR A 41 3.46 4.70 -7.70
CA THR A 41 2.56 5.81 -7.40
C THR A 41 1.11 5.32 -7.36
N LEU A 42 0.37 5.67 -6.32
CA LEU A 42 -1.07 5.45 -6.24
C LEU A 42 -1.79 6.42 -7.20
N LEU A 43 -2.54 5.88 -8.16
CA LEU A 43 -3.29 6.66 -9.15
C LEU A 43 -4.78 6.78 -8.81
N ALA A 44 -5.37 5.74 -8.25
CA ALA A 44 -6.79 5.74 -7.90
C ALA A 44 -7.04 4.91 -6.64
N ASP A 45 -7.97 5.40 -5.83
CA ASP A 45 -8.46 4.74 -4.64
C ASP A 45 -9.98 4.93 -4.56
N SER A 46 -10.73 3.83 -4.57
CA SER A 46 -12.18 3.88 -4.51
C SER A 46 -12.69 4.50 -3.21
N ALA A 47 -11.94 4.40 -2.11
CA ALA A 47 -12.32 5.00 -0.83
C ALA A 47 -12.34 6.54 -0.89
N LEU A 48 -11.54 7.14 -1.78
CA LEU A 48 -11.47 8.59 -1.98
C LEU A 48 -12.45 9.10 -3.05
N THR A 49 -12.98 8.20 -3.88
CA THR A 49 -13.79 8.55 -5.06
C THR A 49 -15.26 8.16 -4.92
N ALA A 50 -15.61 7.36 -3.91
CA ALA A 50 -16.99 6.95 -3.68
C ALA A 50 -17.88 8.18 -3.36
N PRO A 51 -18.99 8.41 -4.10
CA PRO A 51 -19.96 9.43 -3.75
C PRO A 51 -20.53 9.15 -2.35
N ALA A 52 -20.65 10.19 -1.53
CA ALA A 52 -21.37 10.09 -0.26
C ALA A 52 -22.78 9.53 -0.52
N GLY A 53 -23.05 8.30 -0.04
CA GLY A 53 -24.37 7.66 -0.17
C GLY A 53 -24.44 6.38 -1.00
N VAL A 54 -23.35 5.96 -1.67
CA VAL A 54 -23.31 4.58 -2.22
C VAL A 54 -23.04 3.63 -1.07
N ARG A 55 -24.08 2.97 -0.54
CA ARG A 55 -23.94 1.77 0.28
C ARG A 55 -23.40 0.65 -0.62
N GLY A 56 -22.11 0.70 -0.95
CA GLY A 56 -21.34 -0.51 -1.14
C GLY A 56 -21.06 -1.03 0.26
N ASP A 57 -21.56 -2.20 0.56
CA ASP A 57 -21.24 -3.01 1.74
C ASP A 57 -19.74 -2.87 1.98
N GLY A 58 -19.37 -2.15 3.05
CA GLY A 58 -18.07 -1.46 3.22
C GLY A 58 -16.82 -2.34 3.36
N GLY A 59 -16.79 -3.49 2.70
CA GLY A 59 -15.66 -4.40 2.63
C GLY A 59 -14.86 -4.33 1.34
N THR A 60 -15.39 -3.81 0.21
CA THR A 60 -14.64 -3.79 -1.06
C THR A 60 -13.93 -2.46 -1.31
N ARG A 61 -12.61 -2.48 -1.47
CA ARG A 61 -11.79 -1.34 -1.90
C ARG A 61 -10.97 -1.69 -3.12
N THR A 62 -10.93 -0.79 -4.12
CA THR A 62 -10.07 -0.93 -5.28
C THR A 62 -8.99 0.14 -5.32
N LEU A 63 -7.77 -0.30 -5.63
CA LEU A 63 -6.59 0.56 -5.73
C LEU A 63 -5.92 0.34 -7.08
N ARG A 64 -5.43 1.42 -7.68
CA ARG A 64 -4.61 1.36 -8.90
C ARG A 64 -3.27 2.01 -8.65
N PHE A 65 -2.19 1.25 -8.84
CA PHE A 65 -0.81 1.72 -8.75
C PHE A 65 -0.16 1.74 -10.13
N THR A 66 0.77 2.67 -10.34
CA THR A 66 1.63 2.72 -11.53
C THR A 66 3.09 2.77 -11.14
N GLY A 67 3.92 2.09 -11.91
CA GLY A 67 5.37 2.16 -11.82
C GLY A 67 5.99 2.05 -13.22
N PRO A 68 7.33 2.03 -13.32
CA PRO A 68 8.03 1.94 -14.60
C PRO A 68 7.54 0.76 -15.47
N GLY A 69 6.81 1.10 -16.53
CA GLY A 69 6.29 0.17 -17.53
C GLY A 69 5.21 -0.80 -17.05
N THR A 70 4.60 -0.59 -15.88
CA THR A 70 3.60 -1.50 -15.31
C THR A 70 2.55 -0.77 -14.46
N THR A 71 1.32 -1.26 -14.49
CA THR A 71 0.27 -0.95 -13.52
C THR A 71 -0.09 -2.19 -12.71
N VAL A 72 -0.52 -1.97 -11.47
CA VAL A 72 -1.07 -3.00 -10.60
C VAL A 72 -2.43 -2.52 -10.09
N ASP A 73 -3.47 -3.22 -10.47
CA ASP A 73 -4.82 -3.03 -9.94
C ASP A 73 -5.06 -4.04 -8.82
N LEU A 74 -5.59 -3.58 -7.69
CA LEU A 74 -5.94 -4.39 -6.54
C LEU A 74 -7.43 -4.23 -6.24
N ARG A 75 -8.06 -5.35 -5.91
CA ARG A 75 -9.36 -5.41 -5.27
C ARG A 75 -9.18 -6.11 -3.93
N LEU A 76 -9.57 -5.42 -2.87
CA LEU A 76 -9.48 -5.85 -1.49
C LEU A 76 -10.90 -6.05 -0.99
N ASP A 77 -11.25 -7.30 -0.67
CA ASP A 77 -12.54 -7.62 -0.07
C ASP A 77 -12.30 -7.99 1.42
N THR A 78 -12.68 -7.09 2.32
CA THR A 78 -12.59 -7.27 3.77
C THR A 78 -13.73 -8.15 4.25
N VAL A 79 -13.38 -9.29 4.84
CA VAL A 79 -14.33 -10.25 5.39
C VAL A 79 -14.24 -10.20 6.92
N PRO A 80 -15.34 -9.87 7.63
CA PRO A 80 -15.34 -9.83 9.08
C PRO A 80 -14.76 -11.11 9.69
N HIS A 81 -13.81 -10.96 10.62
CA HIS A 81 -13.11 -12.06 11.32
C HIS A 81 -12.24 -12.99 10.47
N LEU A 82 -12.23 -12.85 9.14
CA LEU A 82 -11.47 -13.71 8.21
C LEU A 82 -10.31 -13.00 7.50
N GLY A 83 -10.22 -11.67 7.63
CA GLY A 83 -9.13 -10.87 7.05
C GLY A 83 -9.53 -10.27 5.70
N VAL A 84 -8.54 -10.11 4.83
CA VAL A 84 -8.71 -9.48 3.52
C VAL A 84 -8.36 -10.44 2.40
N ARG A 85 -9.32 -10.63 1.49
CA ARG A 85 -9.11 -11.32 0.22
C ARG A 85 -8.60 -10.32 -0.79
N THR A 86 -7.50 -10.64 -1.46
CA THR A 86 -6.91 -9.77 -2.46
C THR A 86 -6.92 -10.45 -3.82
N LEU A 87 -7.58 -9.81 -4.77
CA LEU A 87 -7.44 -10.09 -6.19
C LEU A 87 -6.63 -8.96 -6.81
N GLY A 88 -5.67 -9.30 -7.66
CA GLY A 88 -4.90 -8.29 -8.37
C GLY A 88 -4.61 -8.62 -9.81
N LEU A 89 -4.30 -7.57 -10.56
CA LEU A 89 -4.00 -7.63 -11.98
C LEU A 89 -2.77 -6.76 -12.28
N VAL A 90 -1.73 -7.39 -12.80
CA VAL A 90 -0.51 -6.74 -13.30
C VAL A 90 -0.65 -6.52 -14.80
N SER A 91 -0.37 -5.31 -15.28
CA SER A 91 -0.42 -4.99 -16.71
C SER A 91 0.80 -4.18 -17.15
N PRO A 92 1.54 -4.60 -18.20
CA PRO A 92 1.38 -5.85 -18.93
C PRO A 92 1.76 -7.08 -18.08
N ALA A 93 1.19 -8.24 -18.41
CA ALA A 93 1.59 -9.51 -17.82
C ALA A 93 3.03 -9.86 -18.24
N VAL A 94 3.85 -10.29 -17.28
CA VAL A 94 5.22 -10.73 -17.52
C VAL A 94 5.37 -12.12 -16.92
N GLU A 95 5.71 -13.10 -17.75
CA GLU A 95 5.88 -14.49 -17.32
C GLU A 95 6.95 -14.60 -16.22
N GLY A 96 6.71 -15.48 -15.25
CA GLY A 96 7.59 -15.66 -14.10
C GLY A 96 7.53 -14.54 -13.05
N SER A 97 6.57 -13.61 -13.17
CA SER A 97 6.37 -12.58 -12.14
C SER A 97 5.72 -13.15 -10.88
N THR A 98 6.04 -12.56 -9.74
CA THR A 98 5.44 -12.89 -8.45
C THR A 98 5.05 -11.61 -7.71
N VAL A 99 4.03 -11.69 -6.87
CA VAL A 99 3.62 -10.61 -5.98
C VAL A 99 3.73 -11.09 -4.55
N GLN A 100 4.47 -10.35 -3.73
CA GLN A 100 4.59 -10.56 -2.29
C GLN A 100 3.81 -9.49 -1.54
N ALA A 101 2.77 -9.88 -0.80
CA ALA A 101 2.18 -9.06 0.24
C ALA A 101 3.04 -9.13 1.51
N THR A 102 3.24 -8.00 2.17
CA THR A 102 4.00 -7.86 3.41
C THR A 102 3.15 -7.09 4.42
N TRP A 103 3.16 -7.55 5.67
CA TRP A 103 2.53 -6.91 6.83
C TRP A 103 3.52 -6.97 8.01
N PRO A 104 3.27 -6.26 9.13
CA PRO A 104 4.27 -6.14 10.21
C PRO A 104 4.79 -7.47 10.77
N THR A 105 3.99 -8.53 10.74
CA THR A 105 4.32 -9.84 11.31
C THR A 105 4.56 -10.94 10.29
N GLY A 106 4.57 -10.65 8.98
CA GLY A 106 4.74 -11.70 7.97
C GLY A 106 4.59 -11.26 6.52
N THR A 107 4.65 -12.25 5.64
CA THR A 107 4.57 -12.09 4.19
C THR A 107 3.80 -13.26 3.55
N SER A 108 3.17 -13.01 2.41
CA SER A 108 2.55 -14.04 1.57
C SER A 108 2.89 -13.76 0.10
N THR A 109 3.14 -14.80 -0.69
CA THR A 109 3.56 -14.66 -2.09
C THR A 109 2.62 -15.44 -3.01
N ALA A 110 2.28 -14.85 -4.15
CA ALA A 110 1.53 -15.49 -5.21
C ALA A 110 2.27 -15.34 -6.55
N ALA A 111 2.17 -16.36 -7.40
CA ALA A 111 2.58 -16.24 -8.79
C ALA A 111 1.58 -15.37 -9.56
N VAL A 112 2.10 -14.59 -10.51
CA VAL A 112 1.28 -13.89 -11.49
C VAL A 112 1.06 -14.83 -12.66
N ASP A 113 -0.20 -15.05 -13.03
CA ASP A 113 -0.57 -15.92 -14.14
C ASP A 113 -0.25 -15.27 -15.51
N ARG A 114 -0.56 -15.99 -16.59
CA ARG A 114 -0.26 -15.54 -17.96
C ARG A 114 -1.04 -14.30 -18.40
N ILE A 115 -2.15 -13.98 -17.74
CA ILE A 115 -2.97 -12.80 -18.04
C ILE A 115 -2.68 -11.65 -17.05
N GLY A 116 -1.73 -11.83 -16.12
CA GLY A 116 -1.36 -10.84 -15.12
C GLY A 116 -2.13 -10.97 -13.80
N GLY A 117 -3.01 -11.95 -13.67
CA GLY A 117 -3.84 -12.17 -12.49
C GLY A 117 -3.04 -12.77 -11.32
N PHE A 118 -3.40 -12.40 -10.10
CA PHE A 118 -2.93 -13.08 -8.89
C PHE A 118 -3.98 -13.00 -7.78
N HIS A 119 -3.89 -13.92 -6.82
CA HIS A 119 -4.78 -14.01 -5.67
C HIS A 119 -3.99 -14.28 -4.39
N LEU A 120 -4.30 -13.53 -3.33
CA LEU A 120 -3.74 -13.66 -1.99
C LEU A 120 -4.88 -13.63 -0.97
N ASP A 121 -5.12 -14.75 -0.29
CA ASP A 121 -6.18 -14.91 0.70
C ASP A 121 -5.82 -16.02 1.71
N PRO A 122 -6.01 -15.82 3.02
CA PRO A 122 -6.33 -14.56 3.69
C PRO A 122 -5.08 -13.73 3.99
N LEU A 123 -5.19 -12.40 3.84
CA LEU A 123 -4.24 -11.44 4.40
C LEU A 123 -4.80 -10.87 5.72
N PRO A 124 -3.94 -10.55 6.71
CA PRO A 124 -4.41 -9.92 7.93
C PRO A 124 -4.95 -8.51 7.66
N ALA A 125 -5.90 -8.07 8.47
CA ALA A 125 -6.32 -6.67 8.51
C ALA A 125 -5.18 -5.80 9.07
N GLY A 126 -5.02 -4.59 8.56
CA GLY A 126 -4.00 -3.63 8.97
C GLY A 126 -3.07 -3.21 7.82
N PRO A 127 -1.89 -2.66 8.15
CA PRO A 127 -0.95 -2.18 7.14
C PRO A 127 -0.48 -3.30 6.22
N LEU A 128 -0.67 -3.10 4.92
CA LEU A 128 -0.17 -3.95 3.85
C LEU A 128 0.75 -3.17 2.91
N ARG A 129 1.69 -3.91 2.32
CA ARG A 129 2.52 -3.47 1.20
C ARG A 129 2.63 -4.61 0.20
N PHE A 130 2.51 -4.32 -1.09
CA PHE A 130 2.70 -5.29 -2.15
C PHE A 130 4.02 -5.01 -2.89
N VAL A 131 4.79 -6.06 -3.17
CA VAL A 131 6.02 -6.01 -3.95
C VAL A 131 5.87 -6.94 -5.15
N LEU A 132 5.89 -6.37 -6.35
CA LEU A 132 5.92 -7.07 -7.62
C LEU A 132 7.38 -7.33 -8.02
N ARG A 133 7.71 -8.61 -8.16
CA ARG A 133 8.99 -9.07 -8.72
C ARG A 133 8.77 -9.55 -10.14
N ARG A 134 9.59 -9.05 -11.07
CA ARG A 134 9.55 -9.42 -12.50
C ARG A 134 10.95 -9.90 -12.90
N PRO A 135 11.08 -10.95 -13.71
CA PRO A 135 12.39 -11.43 -14.15
C PRO A 135 13.23 -10.33 -14.81
N ALA A 136 14.50 -10.20 -14.41
CA ALA A 136 15.46 -9.23 -14.95
C ALA A 136 15.01 -7.75 -14.90
N ARG A 137 14.11 -7.40 -13.98
CA ARG A 137 13.68 -6.02 -13.72
C ARG A 137 13.81 -5.71 -12.22
N PRO A 138 14.01 -4.44 -11.85
CA PRO A 138 13.93 -4.03 -10.45
C PRO A 138 12.55 -4.33 -9.86
N ASP A 139 12.54 -4.66 -8.56
CA ASP A 139 11.32 -4.86 -7.79
C ASP A 139 10.52 -3.55 -7.74
N LEU A 140 9.19 -3.67 -7.86
CA LEU A 140 8.28 -2.54 -7.71
C LEU A 140 7.41 -2.74 -6.47
N GLY A 141 7.33 -1.73 -5.61
CA GLY A 141 6.61 -1.83 -4.35
C GLY A 141 5.58 -0.73 -4.22
N THR A 142 4.42 -1.04 -3.66
CA THR A 142 3.51 0.00 -3.17
C THR A 142 4.12 0.68 -1.94
N GLY A 143 3.58 1.85 -1.59
CA GLY A 143 3.65 2.32 -0.20
C GLY A 143 2.87 1.39 0.73
N TRP A 144 3.06 1.59 2.04
CA TRP A 144 2.19 0.98 3.04
C TRP A 144 0.80 1.62 2.98
N PHE A 145 -0.25 0.82 3.00
CA PHE A 145 -1.63 1.28 3.11
C PHE A 145 -2.42 0.36 4.03
N VAL A 146 -3.44 0.89 4.69
CA VAL A 146 -4.46 0.10 5.40
C VAL A 146 -5.59 -0.21 4.45
N GLN A 147 -6.30 -1.32 4.62
CA GLN A 147 -7.41 -1.71 3.74
C GLN A 147 -8.66 -0.87 3.99
#